data_AF-A0A7C0XEZ8-F1
#
_entry.id   AF-A0A7C0XEZ8-F1
#
_cell.length_a   1.000
_cell.length_b   1.000
_cell.length_c   1.000
_cell.angle_alpha   90.00
_cell.angle_beta   90.00
_cell.angle_gamma   90.00
#
_symmetry.space_group_name_H-M   'P 1'
#
loop_
_entity.id
_entity.type
_entity.pdbx_description
1 polymer ?
#
loop_
_entity_poly.entity_id
_entity_poly.type
_entity_poly.pdbx_seq_one_letter_code
_entity_poly.pdbx_strand_id
1 'polypeptide(L)'
;MEGTKVRTRCVSVIAFMLLQAIFMSVITPASAQYFPPAPPEPIVMRETPILVSYTEPQKTITINVTQFDPEQVVKKITLTFKEPVLTVSLTIYHLKERPPEVPEPPDTPILYFTIRAHEALLKNVEKAVITFIVEREVVEEKGVDEKTITLNRFFEDEWEKLPT
;
A
#
# COMPACT_ATOMS: atom_id res chain seq x y z
N MET A 1 1.32 -19.08 -95.20
CA MET A 1 2.72 -19.51 -95.29
C MET A 1 3.52 -18.63 -94.34
N GLU A 2 4.17 -19.26 -93.37
CA GLU A 2 5.62 -19.15 -93.13
C GLU A 2 6.08 -17.71 -92.90
N GLY A 3 6.66 -17.33 -91.78
CA GLY A 3 7.34 -18.10 -90.75
C GLY A 3 8.29 -17.12 -90.06
N THR A 4 8.47 -17.32 -88.74
CA THR A 4 9.75 -17.30 -87.99
C THR A 4 10.91 -16.38 -88.50
N LYS A 5 11.70 -15.67 -87.69
CA LYS A 5 12.13 -15.84 -86.30
C LYS A 5 13.08 -14.68 -85.95
N VAL A 6 12.99 -14.19 -84.71
CA VAL A 6 14.10 -13.96 -83.74
C VAL A 6 15.30 -13.10 -84.12
N ARG A 7 15.59 -12.09 -83.28
CA ARG A 7 16.82 -11.91 -82.47
C ARG A 7 16.76 -10.54 -81.79
N THR A 8 17.32 -10.23 -80.63
CA THR A 8 17.96 -10.98 -79.54
C THR A 8 18.37 -9.94 -78.50
N ARG A 9 18.04 -10.24 -77.23
CA ARG A 9 18.78 -9.95 -75.98
C ARG A 9 19.58 -8.63 -75.90
N CYS A 10 19.18 -7.72 -75.00
CA CYS A 10 20.19 -6.92 -74.29
C CYS A 10 19.79 -6.24 -72.96
N VAL A 11 18.63 -6.51 -72.35
CA VAL A 11 18.14 -5.60 -71.27
C VAL A 11 17.93 -6.27 -69.90
N SER A 12 18.19 -7.57 -69.76
CA SER A 12 17.73 -8.30 -68.57
C SER A 12 18.59 -8.21 -67.31
N VAL A 13 19.77 -7.58 -67.33
CA VAL A 13 20.69 -7.62 -66.17
C VAL A 13 20.66 -6.33 -65.33
N ILE A 14 20.33 -5.18 -65.91
CA ILE A 14 20.39 -3.90 -65.18
C ILE A 14 19.14 -3.65 -64.33
N ALA A 15 17.97 -4.16 -64.76
CA ALA A 15 16.71 -3.94 -64.04
C ALA A 15 16.60 -4.70 -62.71
N PHE A 16 17.35 -5.80 -62.53
CA PHE A 16 17.28 -6.60 -61.30
C PHE A 16 18.10 -6.03 -60.14
N MET A 17 19.12 -5.22 -60.42
CA MET A 17 19.96 -4.59 -59.38
C MET A 17 19.33 -3.35 -58.76
N LEU A 18 18.46 -2.63 -59.48
CA LEU A 18 17.79 -1.42 -58.97
C LEU A 18 16.58 -1.73 -58.08
N LEU A 19 15.97 -2.90 -58.22
CA LEU A 19 14.82 -3.31 -57.39
C LEU A 19 15.24 -3.81 -55.99
N GLN A 20 16.49 -4.27 -55.82
CA GLN A 20 17.00 -4.67 -54.50
C GLN A 20 17.46 -3.49 -53.64
N ALA A 21 17.70 -2.31 -54.22
CA ALA A 21 18.11 -1.13 -53.46
C ALA A 21 16.96 -0.45 -52.69
N ILE A 22 15.69 -0.77 -52.99
CA ILE A 22 14.51 -0.12 -52.37
C ILE A 22 14.03 -0.89 -51.12
N PHE A 23 14.44 -2.15 -50.94
CA PHE A 23 14.03 -2.98 -49.79
C PHE A 23 15.02 -3.00 -48.62
N MET A 24 16.01 -2.10 -48.58
CA MET A 24 16.75 -1.78 -47.36
C MET A 24 16.04 -0.66 -46.59
N SER A 25 14.70 -0.74 -46.52
CA SER A 25 13.94 0.01 -45.52
C SER A 25 14.42 -0.48 -44.16
N VAL A 26 15.11 0.41 -43.47
CA VAL A 26 15.76 0.21 -42.19
C VAL A 26 14.72 -0.32 -41.20
N ILE A 27 14.69 -1.64 -40.99
CA ILE A 27 14.07 -2.22 -39.81
C ILE A 27 15.02 -1.90 -38.68
N THR A 28 14.89 -0.71 -38.08
CA THR A 28 15.42 -0.47 -36.76
C THR A 28 14.72 -1.47 -35.85
N PRO A 29 15.42 -2.45 -35.26
CA PRO A 29 14.80 -3.29 -34.25
C PRO A 29 14.37 -2.33 -33.14
N ALA A 30 13.05 -2.21 -32.94
CA ALA A 30 12.50 -1.55 -31.77
C ALA A 30 12.98 -2.36 -30.57
N SER A 31 14.14 -1.99 -30.03
CA SER A 31 14.59 -2.46 -28.74
C SER A 31 13.57 -1.94 -27.74
N ALA A 32 12.60 -2.79 -27.39
CA ALA A 32 11.72 -2.56 -26.28
C ALA A 32 12.63 -2.31 -25.07
N GLN A 33 12.76 -1.05 -24.67
CA GLN A 33 13.45 -0.72 -23.44
C GLN A 33 12.66 -1.39 -22.32
N TYR A 34 13.23 -2.46 -21.78
CA TYR A 34 12.72 -3.07 -20.57
C TYR A 34 12.89 -2.04 -19.46
N PHE A 35 11.80 -1.36 -19.13
CA PHE A 35 11.71 -0.62 -17.89
C PHE A 35 11.35 -1.65 -16.82
N PRO A 36 12.21 -1.90 -15.82
CA PRO A 36 11.77 -2.68 -14.68
C PRO A 36 10.51 -2.02 -14.12
N PRO A 37 9.49 -2.80 -13.71
CA PRO A 37 8.33 -2.23 -13.06
C PRO A 37 8.79 -1.38 -11.87
N ALA A 38 8.19 -0.21 -11.70
CA ALA A 38 8.46 0.62 -10.55
C ALA A 38 8.29 -0.24 -9.28
N PRO A 39 9.18 -0.12 -8.28
CA PRO A 39 8.99 -0.80 -7.02
C PRO A 39 7.59 -0.49 -6.47
N PRO A 40 6.87 -1.47 -5.90
CA PRO A 40 5.57 -1.20 -5.30
C PRO A 40 5.72 -0.07 -4.28
N GLU A 41 4.82 0.91 -4.34
CA GLU A 41 4.85 2.01 -3.37
C GLU A 41 4.69 1.45 -1.94
N PRO A 42 5.42 1.99 -0.96
CA PRO A 42 5.26 1.56 0.41
C PRO A 42 3.85 1.92 0.91
N ILE A 43 3.11 0.91 1.37
CA ILE A 43 1.77 1.06 1.96
C ILE A 43 1.84 1.83 3.29
N VAL A 44 2.96 1.74 4.00
CA VAL A 44 3.18 2.43 5.28
C VAL A 44 3.62 3.87 5.02
N MET A 45 2.80 4.84 5.42
CA MET A 45 3.16 6.26 5.38
C MET A 45 3.98 6.69 6.59
N ARG A 46 3.66 6.14 7.76
CA ARG A 46 4.30 6.51 9.02
C ARG A 46 4.32 5.36 10.00
N GLU A 47 5.44 5.21 10.68
CA GLU A 47 5.65 4.24 11.75
C GLU A 47 5.95 4.95 13.06
N THR A 48 5.26 4.58 14.13
CA THR A 48 5.46 5.11 15.47
C THR A 48 5.77 3.95 16.43
N PRO A 49 7.06 3.63 16.65
CA PRO A 49 7.46 2.63 17.63
C PRO A 49 7.31 3.18 19.05
N ILE A 50 6.69 2.39 19.93
CA ILE A 50 6.45 2.74 21.32
C ILE A 50 7.08 1.65 22.20
N LEU A 51 7.92 2.11 23.13
CA LEU A 51 8.48 1.28 24.19
C LEU A 51 8.34 2.03 25.51
N VAL A 52 7.59 1.45 26.45
CA VAL A 52 7.40 2.00 27.80
C VAL A 52 7.81 0.92 28.79
N SER A 53 8.60 1.31 29.79
CA SER A 53 9.04 0.43 30.88
C SER A 53 8.78 1.08 32.22
N TYR A 54 8.45 0.24 33.21
CA TYR A 54 8.09 0.63 34.56
C TYR A 54 9.02 -0.06 35.56
N THR A 55 9.21 0.58 36.72
CA THR A 55 10.00 0.01 37.83
C THR A 55 9.25 -1.09 38.57
N GLU A 56 7.92 -1.06 38.52
CA GLU A 56 7.04 -2.05 39.16
C GLU A 56 6.00 -2.55 38.15
N PRO A 57 5.56 -3.82 38.23
CA PRO A 57 4.57 -4.37 37.32
C PRO A 57 3.24 -3.60 37.38
N GLN A 58 2.72 -3.19 36.22
CA GLN A 58 1.50 -2.41 36.09
C GLN A 58 0.35 -3.25 35.55
N LYS A 59 -0.79 -3.22 36.23
CA LYS A 59 -2.04 -3.86 35.77
C LYS A 59 -2.71 -3.03 34.67
N THR A 60 -2.62 -1.70 34.77
CA THR A 60 -3.18 -0.75 33.79
C THR A 60 -2.11 0.27 33.41
N ILE A 61 -1.92 0.46 32.12
CA ILE A 61 -0.95 1.40 31.54
C ILE A 61 -1.69 2.37 30.64
N THR A 62 -1.40 3.66 30.76
CA THR A 62 -1.85 4.69 29.82
C THR A 62 -0.64 5.27 29.09
N ILE A 63 -0.63 5.12 27.78
CA ILE A 63 0.40 5.59 26.87
C ILE A 63 -0.13 6.84 26.19
N ASN A 64 0.55 7.96 26.38
CA ASN A 64 0.30 9.17 25.61
C ASN A 64 1.13 9.11 24.33
N VAL A 65 0.48 8.77 23.21
CA VAL A 65 1.17 8.54 21.92
C VAL A 65 1.79 9.83 21.39
N THR A 66 1.24 10.99 21.74
CA THR A 66 1.78 12.29 21.31
C THR A 66 3.17 12.60 21.86
N GLN A 67 3.62 11.88 22.88
CA GLN A 67 5.00 11.97 23.38
C GLN A 67 6.02 11.31 22.44
N PHE A 68 5.56 10.37 21.62
CA PHE A 68 6.38 9.66 20.63
C PHE A 68 6.23 10.28 19.24
N ASP A 69 5.00 10.68 18.89
CA ASP A 69 4.67 11.28 17.61
C ASP A 69 3.46 12.23 17.75
N PRO A 70 3.68 13.57 17.77
CA PRO A 70 2.61 14.55 17.96
C PRO A 70 1.54 14.55 16.87
N GLU A 71 1.94 14.21 15.65
CA GLU A 71 1.10 14.23 14.45
C GLU A 71 0.35 12.90 14.24
N GLN A 72 0.62 11.88 15.07
CA GLN A 72 -0.08 10.60 14.99
C GLN A 72 -1.58 10.76 15.27
N VAL A 73 -2.45 10.08 14.51
CA VAL A 73 -3.91 10.15 14.69
C VAL A 73 -4.36 9.47 15.97
N VAL A 74 -3.66 8.42 16.37
CA VAL A 74 -3.81 7.79 17.69
C VAL A 74 -3.15 8.69 18.72
N LYS A 75 -3.92 9.20 19.68
CA LYS A 75 -3.40 10.14 20.70
C LYS A 75 -3.10 9.45 22.02
N LYS A 76 -3.92 8.47 22.40
CA LYS A 76 -3.80 7.79 23.69
C LYS A 76 -4.20 6.32 23.56
N ILE A 77 -3.46 5.44 24.22
CA ILE A 77 -3.80 4.02 24.36
C ILE A 77 -3.79 3.70 25.85
N THR A 78 -4.90 3.20 26.36
CA THR A 78 -4.98 2.63 27.71
C THR A 78 -5.15 1.13 27.60
N LEU A 79 -4.21 0.37 28.17
CA LEU A 79 -4.21 -1.09 28.20
C LEU A 79 -4.42 -1.55 29.64
N THR A 80 -5.34 -2.49 29.82
CA THR A 80 -5.51 -3.26 31.06
C THR A 80 -5.13 -4.70 30.74
N PHE A 81 -4.26 -5.28 31.56
CA PHE A 81 -3.72 -6.63 31.36
C PHE A 81 -4.34 -7.63 32.32
N LYS A 82 -4.36 -8.92 31.99
CA LYS A 82 -4.79 -10.01 32.89
C LYS A 82 -3.78 -10.18 34.03
N GLU A 83 -2.49 -10.19 33.69
CA GLU A 83 -1.36 -10.18 34.62
C GLU A 83 -0.57 -8.87 34.49
N PRO A 84 -0.10 -8.26 35.60
CA PRO A 84 0.69 -7.04 35.55
C PRO A 84 1.98 -7.18 34.74
N VAL A 85 2.35 -6.15 33.97
CA VAL A 85 3.53 -6.16 33.09
C VAL A 85 4.50 -5.04 33.44
N LEU A 86 5.79 -5.28 33.23
CA LEU A 86 6.84 -4.27 33.41
C LEU A 86 7.09 -3.42 32.17
N THR A 87 6.86 -4.00 30.99
CA THR A 87 7.22 -3.39 29.72
C THR A 87 6.12 -3.60 28.70
N VAL A 88 5.85 -2.55 27.93
CA VAL A 88 4.94 -2.57 26.79
C VAL A 88 5.71 -2.12 25.57
N SER A 89 5.67 -2.94 24.52
CA SER A 89 6.22 -2.61 23.20
C SER A 89 5.15 -2.82 22.14
N LEU A 90 4.89 -1.77 21.37
CA LEU A 90 3.96 -1.79 20.26
C LEU A 90 4.43 -0.82 19.17
N THR A 91 3.97 -1.03 17.94
CA THR A 91 4.23 -0.15 16.81
C THR A 91 2.92 0.21 16.15
N ILE A 92 2.70 1.50 15.93
CA ILE A 92 1.54 2.01 15.19
C ILE A 92 1.99 2.32 13.77
N TYR A 93 1.30 1.76 12.79
CA TYR A 93 1.50 2.03 11.37
C TYR A 93 0.32 2.82 10.85
N HIS A 94 0.56 4.02 10.34
CA HIS A 94 -0.40 4.77 9.53
C HIS A 94 -0.19 4.35 8.08
N LEU A 95 -1.24 3.84 7.44
CA LEU A 95 -1.20 3.26 6.10
C LEU A 95 -1.85 4.20 5.09
N LYS A 96 -1.25 4.29 3.91
CA LYS A 96 -1.76 5.05 2.76
C LYS A 96 -3.03 4.40 2.20
N GLU A 97 -3.02 3.08 2.22
CA GLU A 97 -4.05 2.23 1.64
C GLU A 97 -4.24 0.97 2.48
N ARG A 98 -5.30 0.23 2.17
CA ARG A 98 -5.60 -1.05 2.78
C ARG A 98 -4.50 -2.07 2.45
N PRO A 99 -4.03 -2.88 3.42
CA PRO A 99 -3.16 -4.02 3.11
C PRO A 99 -3.84 -4.98 2.12
N PRO A 100 -3.14 -5.49 1.11
CA PRO A 100 -3.75 -6.28 0.03
C PRO A 100 -4.44 -7.55 0.52
N GLU A 101 -4.01 -8.10 1.66
CA GLU A 101 -4.56 -9.30 2.28
C GLU A 101 -5.90 -9.09 3.00
N VAL A 102 -6.26 -7.85 3.32
CA VAL A 102 -7.47 -7.53 4.08
C VAL A 102 -8.63 -7.25 3.11
N PRO A 103 -9.82 -7.85 3.19
CA PRO A 103 -10.93 -7.52 2.29
C PRO A 103 -11.37 -6.06 2.41
N GLU A 104 -12.07 -5.53 1.40
CA GLU A 104 -12.60 -4.16 1.45
C GLU A 104 -13.52 -3.97 2.68
N PRO A 105 -13.41 -2.82 3.39
CA PRO A 105 -14.30 -2.50 4.49
C PRO A 105 -15.73 -2.27 4.00
N PRO A 106 -16.74 -2.43 4.88
CA PRO A 106 -18.14 -2.24 4.51
C PRO A 106 -18.49 -0.78 4.18
N ASP A 107 -17.75 0.18 4.76
CA ASP A 107 -17.96 1.61 4.62
C ASP A 107 -16.76 2.28 3.92
N THR A 108 -16.97 3.50 3.41
CA THR A 108 -15.89 4.30 2.80
C THR A 108 -14.82 4.65 3.85
N PRO A 109 -13.57 4.22 3.64
CA PRO A 109 -12.49 4.45 4.59
C PRO A 109 -11.92 5.86 4.46
N ILE A 110 -11.72 6.52 5.62
CA ILE A 110 -11.08 7.84 5.70
C ILE A 110 -9.58 7.69 5.98
N LEU A 111 -9.24 6.75 6.87
CA LEU A 111 -7.88 6.47 7.33
C LEU A 111 -7.69 4.97 7.54
N TYR A 112 -6.47 4.50 7.35
CA TYR A 112 -6.07 3.13 7.67
C TYR A 112 -4.91 3.14 8.65
N PHE A 113 -4.99 2.31 9.68
CA PHE A 113 -3.86 2.10 10.58
C PHE A 113 -3.83 0.67 11.10
N THR A 114 -2.67 0.26 11.59
CA THR A 114 -2.46 -1.04 12.23
C THR A 114 -1.63 -0.85 13.48
N ILE A 115 -2.04 -1.47 14.58
CA ILE A 115 -1.25 -1.50 15.82
C ILE A 115 -0.71 -2.92 15.96
N ARG A 116 0.61 -3.06 15.93
CA ARG A 116 1.29 -4.36 16.13
C ARG A 116 1.91 -4.40 17.51
N ALA A 117 1.85 -5.57 18.13
CA ALA A 117 2.51 -5.86 19.38
C ALA A 117 2.96 -7.32 19.40
N HIS A 118 3.88 -7.64 20.29
CA HIS A 118 4.31 -9.03 20.47
C HIS A 118 3.13 -9.90 20.96
N GLU A 119 3.02 -11.12 20.45
CA GLU A 119 1.88 -12.02 20.72
C GLU A 119 1.67 -12.26 22.23
N ALA A 120 2.75 -12.40 22.98
CA ALA A 120 2.70 -12.55 24.44
C ALA A 120 2.00 -11.36 25.14
N LEU A 121 2.24 -10.14 24.66
CA LEU A 121 1.56 -8.96 25.19
C LEU A 121 0.07 -9.01 24.85
N LEU A 122 -0.27 -9.30 23.59
CA LEU A 122 -1.66 -9.36 23.11
C LEU A 122 -2.50 -10.39 23.87
N LYS A 123 -1.97 -11.59 24.13
CA LYS A 123 -2.64 -12.64 24.91
C LYS A 123 -2.96 -12.20 26.35
N ASN A 124 -2.12 -11.32 26.89
CA ASN A 124 -2.26 -10.78 28.23
C ASN A 124 -3.15 -9.52 28.28
N VAL A 125 -3.49 -8.87 27.17
CA VAL A 125 -4.43 -7.74 27.18
C VAL A 125 -5.83 -8.25 27.53
N GLU A 126 -6.41 -7.66 28.57
CA GLU A 126 -7.79 -7.87 28.99
C GLU A 126 -8.72 -6.84 28.36
N LYS A 127 -8.29 -5.58 28.32
CA LYS A 127 -9.06 -4.47 27.74
C LYS A 127 -8.10 -3.45 27.11
N ALA A 128 -8.50 -2.91 25.96
CA ALA A 128 -7.83 -1.78 25.33
C ALA A 128 -8.84 -0.66 25.09
N VAL A 129 -8.45 0.57 25.41
CA VAL A 129 -9.19 1.80 25.06
C VAL A 129 -8.24 2.67 24.26
N ILE A 130 -8.62 2.98 23.03
CA ILE A 130 -7.79 3.78 22.12
C ILE A 130 -8.54 5.07 21.81
N THR A 131 -7.85 6.20 21.96
CA THR A 131 -8.38 7.53 21.65
C THR A 131 -7.72 8.01 20.37
N PHE A 132 -8.56 8.38 19.39
CA PHE A 132 -8.16 8.91 18.10
C PHE A 132 -8.60 10.37 17.98
N ILE A 133 -7.88 11.14 17.16
CA ILE A 133 -8.32 12.44 16.68
C ILE A 133 -8.19 12.42 15.17
N VAL A 134 -9.29 12.74 14.49
CA VAL A 134 -9.32 12.96 13.04
C VAL A 134 -9.45 14.46 12.83
N GLU A 135 -8.54 15.02 12.03
CA GLU A 135 -8.59 16.44 11.71
C GLU A 135 -9.79 16.75 10.82
N ARG A 136 -10.45 17.87 11.10
CA ARG A 136 -11.64 18.30 10.37
C ARG A 136 -11.38 18.47 8.88
N GLU A 137 -10.19 18.95 8.52
CA GLU A 137 -9.78 19.12 7.11
C GLU A 137 -9.82 17.79 6.34
N VAL A 138 -9.40 16.68 6.96
CA VAL A 138 -9.46 15.34 6.36
C VAL A 138 -10.90 14.90 6.12
N VAL A 139 -11.79 15.20 7.07
CA VAL A 139 -13.22 14.87 6.95
C VAL A 139 -13.88 15.69 5.83
N GLU A 140 -13.55 16.98 5.74
CA GLU A 140 -14.05 17.89 4.71
C GLU A 140 -13.53 17.52 3.31
N GLU A 141 -12.23 17.21 3.16
CA GLU A 141 -11.63 16.76 1.90
C GLU A 141 -12.29 15.49 1.37
N LYS A 142 -12.64 14.56 2.27
CA LYS A 142 -13.29 13.30 1.93
C LYS A 142 -14.82 13.42 1.80
N GLY A 143 -15.41 14.56 2.14
CA GLY A 143 -16.85 14.81 2.04
C GLY A 143 -17.69 13.90 2.95
N VAL A 144 -17.17 13.50 4.11
CA VAL A 144 -17.86 12.60 5.05
C VAL A 144 -18.57 13.41 6.15
N ASP A 145 -19.75 12.97 6.57
CA ASP A 145 -20.43 13.54 7.75
C ASP A 145 -19.74 13.07 9.04
N GLU A 146 -19.26 14.01 9.85
CA GLU A 146 -18.57 13.76 11.13
C GLU A 146 -19.35 12.82 12.06
N LYS A 147 -20.69 12.86 12.01
CA LYS A 147 -21.57 12.05 12.87
C LYS A 147 -21.69 10.59 12.43
N THR A 148 -21.18 10.27 11.25
CA THR A 148 -21.23 8.93 10.65
C THR A 148 -19.89 8.20 10.75
N ILE A 149 -18.85 8.87 11.24
CA ILE A 149 -17.52 8.28 11.40
C ILE A 149 -17.58 7.18 12.45
N THR A 150 -17.15 5.99 12.05
CA THR A 150 -17.13 4.80 12.91
C THR A 150 -15.79 4.11 12.79
N LEU A 151 -15.44 3.32 13.82
CA LEU A 151 -14.20 2.57 13.85
C LEU A 151 -14.50 1.11 13.52
N ASN A 152 -14.03 0.67 12.35
CA ASN A 152 -14.10 -0.72 11.95
C ASN A 152 -12.74 -1.41 12.20
N ARG A 153 -12.77 -2.58 12.82
CA ARG A 153 -11.59 -3.43 13.08
C ARG A 153 -11.70 -4.69 12.23
N PHE A 154 -10.63 -5.03 11.51
CA PHE A 154 -10.51 -6.34 10.90
C PHE A 154 -9.84 -7.32 11.87
N PHE A 155 -10.51 -8.42 12.19
CA PHE A 155 -10.02 -9.44 13.11
C PHE A 155 -10.67 -10.79 12.79
N GLU A 156 -9.91 -11.89 12.85
CA GLU A 156 -10.41 -13.25 12.53
C GLU A 156 -11.16 -13.33 11.19
N ASP A 157 -10.57 -12.73 10.15
CA ASP A 157 -11.10 -12.68 8.78
C ASP A 157 -12.44 -11.93 8.61
N GLU A 158 -12.87 -11.17 9.63
CA GLU A 158 -14.11 -10.41 9.61
C GLU A 158 -13.92 -8.93 9.96
N TRP A 159 -14.80 -8.09 9.42
CA TRP A 159 -14.91 -6.68 9.80
C TRP A 159 -15.90 -6.53 10.95
N GLU A 160 -15.43 -5.99 12.07
CA GLU A 160 -16.24 -5.69 13.25
C GLU A 160 -16.32 -4.17 13.47
N LYS A 161 -17.54 -3.66 13.56
CA LYS A 161 -17.78 -2.27 13.94
C LYS A 161 -17.66 -2.10 15.45
N LEU A 162 -16.67 -1.32 15.89
CA LEU A 162 -16.44 -1.03 17.29
C LEU A 162 -17.33 0.14 17.78
N PRO A 163 -17.68 0.16 19.07
CA PRO A 163 -18.38 1.29 19.66
C PRO A 163 -17.49 2.55 19.63
N THR A 164 -18.04 3.63 19.07
CA THR A 164 -17.40 4.96 18.93
C THR A 164 -18.20 6.04 19.63
#